data_AF-A0A8S3J0E3-F1
#
_entry.id   AF-A0A8S3J0E3-F1
#
_cell.length_a   1.000
_cell.length_b   1.000
_cell.length_c   1.000
_cell.angle_alpha   90.00
_cell.angle_beta   90.00
_cell.angle_gamma   90.00
#
_symmetry.space_group_name_H-M   'P 1'
#
loop_
_entity.id
_entity.type
_entity.pdbx_description
1 polymer ?
#
loop_
_entity_poly.entity_id
_entity_poly.type
_entity_poly.pdbx_seq_one_letter_code
_entity_poly.pdbx_strand_id
1 'polypeptide(L)'
;MNGLTALITGGAAGLGLACAKRFARHGARVIICDLPSSKGSDIVDKWPSIVSSSVNTELNEPENQVTSRLNDDKSTVKIPLSNNSTTDQNIKLETPTFFPADVTSDEQIHAMFNEIIQQHKRLDVVVNCAGIGIARRTYNINKVRRIKQKPSGK
;
A
#
# COMPACT_ATOMS: atom_id res chain seq x y z
N MET A 1 -4.64 -13.07 6.75
CA MET A 1 -5.28 -11.87 7.35
C MET A 1 -6.79 -11.90 7.07
N ASN A 2 -7.36 -13.10 6.90
CA ASN A 2 -8.72 -13.26 6.43
C ASN A 2 -9.72 -12.71 7.46
N GLY A 3 -10.65 -11.87 7.02
CA GLY A 3 -11.68 -11.27 7.89
C GLY A 3 -11.20 -10.14 8.81
N LEU A 4 -9.94 -9.70 8.68
CA LEU A 4 -9.46 -8.49 9.35
C LEU A 4 -9.86 -7.25 8.58
N THR A 5 -10.22 -6.18 9.29
CA THR A 5 -10.37 -4.83 8.72
C THR A 5 -9.09 -4.04 8.99
N ALA A 6 -8.40 -3.62 7.93
CA ALA A 6 -7.14 -2.89 8.00
C ALA A 6 -7.28 -1.48 7.42
N LEU A 7 -6.94 -0.46 8.22
CA LEU A 7 -6.80 0.94 7.79
C LEU A 7 -5.35 1.22 7.44
N ILE A 8 -5.10 1.74 6.23
CA ILE A 8 -3.77 2.13 5.78
C ILE A 8 -3.79 3.62 5.50
N THR A 9 -3.07 4.41 6.29
CA THR A 9 -2.87 5.85 6.02
C THR A 9 -1.78 6.05 4.97
N GLY A 10 -1.92 7.03 4.08
CA GLY A 10 -1.05 7.15 2.91
C GLY A 10 -1.19 5.97 1.93
N GLY A 11 -2.35 5.31 1.93
CA GLY A 11 -2.58 4.05 1.22
C GLY A 11 -2.76 4.18 -0.30
N ALA A 12 -2.80 5.39 -0.87
CA ALA A 12 -3.04 5.58 -2.29
C ALA A 12 -1.76 5.46 -3.16
N ALA A 13 -0.56 5.44 -2.55
CA ALA A 13 0.71 5.38 -3.27
C ALA A 13 1.83 4.66 -2.51
N GLY A 14 2.96 4.43 -3.19
CA GLY A 14 4.21 3.98 -2.60
C GLY A 14 4.08 2.72 -1.73
N LEU A 15 4.71 2.77 -0.55
CA LEU A 15 4.68 1.66 0.42
C LEU A 15 3.28 1.43 0.99
N GLY A 16 2.49 2.48 1.22
CA GLY A 16 1.12 2.36 1.71
C GLY A 16 0.25 1.56 0.74
N LEU A 17 0.32 1.84 -0.55
CA LEU A 17 -0.40 1.07 -1.58
C LEU A 17 0.10 -0.37 -1.66
N ALA A 18 1.41 -0.60 -1.52
CA ALA A 18 1.96 -1.96 -1.49
C ALA A 18 1.44 -2.75 -0.27
N CYS A 19 1.37 -2.12 0.90
CA CYS A 19 0.75 -2.68 2.10
C CYS A 19 -0.72 -3.00 1.85
N ALA A 20 -1.51 -2.04 1.36
CA ALA A 20 -2.93 -2.22 1.04
C ALA A 20 -3.16 -3.43 0.12
N LYS A 21 -2.40 -3.55 -0.98
CA LYS A 21 -2.47 -4.71 -1.88
C LYS A 21 -2.10 -6.02 -1.18
N ARG A 22 -1.08 -6.02 -0.30
CA ARG A 22 -0.65 -7.23 0.44
C ARG A 22 -1.72 -7.68 1.42
N PHE A 23 -2.32 -6.77 2.18
CA PHE A 23 -3.43 -7.07 3.09
C PHE A 23 -4.63 -7.65 2.35
N ALA A 24 -5.03 -7.02 1.24
CA ALA A 24 -6.13 -7.48 0.40
C ALA A 24 -5.92 -8.90 -0.12
N ARG A 25 -4.72 -9.19 -0.64
CA ARG A 25 -4.33 -10.54 -1.07
C ARG A 25 -4.56 -11.54 0.07
N HIS A 26 -4.18 -11.21 1.30
CA HIS A 26 -4.34 -12.11 2.44
C HIS A 26 -5.77 -12.14 3.03
N GLY A 27 -6.78 -11.65 2.29
CA GLY A 27 -8.20 -11.70 2.63
C GLY A 27 -8.65 -10.63 3.64
N ALA A 28 -7.86 -9.58 3.83
CA ALA A 28 -8.28 -8.47 4.67
C ALA A 28 -9.23 -7.54 3.90
N ARG A 29 -10.21 -6.99 4.61
CA ARG A 29 -10.93 -5.80 4.17
C ARG A 29 -10.01 -4.60 4.33
N VAL A 30 -9.78 -3.89 3.24
CA VAL A 30 -8.82 -2.79 3.20
C VAL A 30 -9.57 -1.47 3.18
N ILE A 31 -9.11 -0.55 4.03
CA ILE A 31 -9.54 0.83 4.08
C ILE A 31 -8.33 1.69 3.73
N ILE A 32 -8.46 2.51 2.70
CA ILE A 32 -7.43 3.45 2.28
C ILE A 32 -7.78 4.81 2.87
N CYS A 33 -6.89 5.36 3.69
CA CYS A 33 -6.92 6.76 4.08
C CYS A 33 -5.75 7.46 3.40
N ASP A 34 -6.04 8.56 2.72
CA ASP A 34 -5.03 9.42 2.12
C ASP A 34 -5.63 10.81 1.92
N LEU A 35 -4.81 11.80 1.56
CA LEU A 35 -5.26 13.16 1.36
C LEU A 35 -6.37 13.23 0.29
N PRO A 36 -7.32 14.19 0.38
CA PRO A 36 -8.33 14.40 -0.66
C PRO A 36 -7.74 14.65 -2.05
N SER A 37 -6.53 15.20 -2.13
CA SER A 37 -5.79 15.46 -3.37
C SER A 37 -5.00 14.24 -3.91
N SER A 38 -5.06 13.11 -3.20
CA SER A 38 -4.37 11.88 -3.61
C SER A 38 -5.11 11.15 -4.73
N LYS A 39 -4.53 10.02 -5.18
CA LYS A 39 -5.13 9.14 -6.20
C LYS A 39 -6.05 8.07 -5.58
N GLY A 40 -6.56 8.29 -4.37
CA GLY A 40 -7.33 7.28 -3.62
C GLY A 40 -8.52 6.72 -4.40
N SER A 41 -9.35 7.58 -4.99
CA SER A 41 -10.50 7.17 -5.80
C SER A 41 -10.10 6.34 -7.02
N ASP A 42 -9.08 6.78 -7.77
CA ASP A 42 -8.56 6.03 -8.92
C ASP A 42 -8.09 4.62 -8.53
N ILE A 43 -7.53 4.46 -7.33
CA ILE A 43 -7.05 3.18 -6.82
C ILE A 43 -8.21 2.23 -6.51
N VAL A 44 -9.31 2.76 -5.96
CA VAL A 44 -10.55 2.01 -5.75
C VAL A 44 -11.16 1.58 -7.09
N ASP A 45 -11.23 2.48 -8.06
CA ASP A 45 -11.82 2.19 -9.39
C ASP A 45 -11.03 1.12 -10.16
N LYS A 46 -9.70 1.14 -10.03
CA LYS A 46 -8.81 0.17 -10.69
C LYS A 46 -8.71 -1.16 -9.93
N TRP A 47 -9.40 -1.29 -8.81
CA TRP A 47 -9.52 -2.54 -8.07
C TRP A 47 -10.44 -3.53 -8.81
N PRO A 48 -10.17 -4.85 -8.83
CA PRO A 48 -9.04 -5.60 -8.28
C PRO A 48 -7.80 -5.66 -9.19
N SER A 49 -7.86 -5.07 -10.40
CA SER A 49 -6.82 -5.21 -11.43
C SER A 49 -5.41 -4.82 -10.96
N ILE A 50 -5.29 -3.78 -10.13
CA ILE A 50 -4.00 -3.34 -9.57
C ILE A 50 -3.43 -4.28 -8.50
N VAL A 51 -4.28 -5.09 -7.88
CA VAL A 51 -3.86 -6.09 -6.89
C VAL A 51 -3.42 -7.34 -7.61
N SER A 52 -4.11 -7.76 -8.66
CA SER A 52 -3.76 -8.98 -9.39
C SER A 52 -2.47 -8.82 -10.21
N SER A 53 -2.18 -7.63 -10.72
CA SER A 53 -1.01 -7.35 -11.58
C SER A 53 0.36 -7.29 -10.88
N SER A 54 0.42 -7.19 -9.55
CA SER A 54 1.69 -6.99 -8.82
C SER A 54 2.30 -8.27 -8.24
N VAL A 55 2.15 -9.44 -8.87
CA VAL A 55 2.89 -10.67 -8.49
C VAL A 55 4.16 -10.71 -9.33
N ASN A 56 5.22 -10.03 -8.88
CA ASN A 56 6.60 -10.27 -9.31
C ASN A 56 7.52 -9.42 -8.42
N THR A 57 7.82 -9.92 -7.23
CA THR A 57 9.01 -9.48 -6.49
C THR A 57 9.46 -10.63 -5.59
N GLU A 58 10.08 -11.65 -6.20
CA GLU A 58 10.93 -12.58 -5.48
C GLU A 58 12.37 -12.11 -5.67
N LEU A 59 12.98 -11.66 -4.56
CA LEU A 59 14.42 -11.74 -4.39
C LEU A 59 14.69 -13.15 -3.85
N ASN A 60 15.29 -14.00 -4.70
CA ASN A 60 15.97 -15.28 -4.45
C ASN A 60 15.19 -16.39 -3.71
N GLU A 61 14.77 -17.45 -4.42
CA GLU A 61 15.53 -18.71 -4.64
C GLU A 61 14.78 -19.56 -5.72
N PRO A 62 15.45 -20.48 -6.43
CA PRO A 62 15.00 -21.01 -7.71
C PRO A 62 14.11 -22.26 -7.59
N GLU A 63 13.38 -22.53 -8.68
CA GLU A 63 12.78 -23.83 -9.07
C GLU A 63 11.44 -24.25 -8.43
N ASN A 64 10.33 -23.61 -8.85
CA ASN A 64 9.20 -24.38 -9.37
C ASN A 64 8.26 -23.50 -10.23
N GLN A 65 8.00 -23.93 -11.46
CA GLN A 65 7.14 -23.23 -12.43
C GLN A 65 5.70 -23.13 -11.91
N VAL A 66 5.33 -22.04 -11.27
CA VAL A 66 3.92 -21.71 -10.99
C VAL A 66 3.35 -21.00 -12.22
N THR A 67 2.77 -21.77 -13.13
CA THR A 67 2.02 -21.24 -14.27
C THR A 67 0.80 -20.47 -13.73
N SER A 68 0.85 -19.14 -13.80
CA SER A 68 -0.29 -18.26 -13.55
C SER A 68 -1.36 -18.49 -14.62
N ARG A 69 -2.28 -19.43 -14.40
CA ARG A 69 -3.55 -19.43 -15.11
C ARG A 69 -4.41 -18.35 -14.49
N LEU A 70 -4.47 -17.21 -15.18
CA LEU A 70 -5.52 -16.22 -15.01
C LEU A 70 -6.86 -16.96 -15.10
N ASN A 71 -7.68 -16.91 -14.05
CA ASN A 71 -9.09 -17.26 -14.21
C ASN A 71 -9.78 -16.04 -14.83
N ASP A 72 -10.76 -16.27 -15.71
CA ASP A 72 -11.53 -15.22 -16.38
C ASP A 72 -12.26 -14.26 -15.40
N ASP A 73 -12.35 -14.64 -14.12
CA ASP A 73 -12.85 -13.83 -13.02
C ASP A 73 -11.71 -13.12 -12.25
N LYS A 74 -11.46 -11.85 -12.61
CA LYS A 74 -10.44 -10.97 -12.00
C LYS A 74 -10.63 -10.70 -10.51
N SER A 75 -11.75 -11.12 -9.91
CA SER A 75 -12.09 -10.89 -8.49
C SER A 75 -11.46 -11.89 -7.51
N THR A 76 -10.80 -12.93 -8.03
CA THR A 76 -10.24 -14.01 -7.23
C THR A 76 -8.73 -14.12 -7.38
N VAL A 77 -8.02 -14.34 -6.25
CA VAL A 77 -6.56 -14.52 -6.25
C VAL A 77 -6.21 -15.86 -5.59
N LYS A 78 -5.46 -16.69 -6.32
CA LYS A 78 -4.80 -17.87 -5.75
C LYS A 78 -3.52 -17.44 -5.04
N ILE A 79 -3.39 -17.83 -3.77
CA ILE A 79 -2.19 -17.55 -2.97
C ILE A 79 -1.59 -18.87 -2.52
N PRO A 80 -0.32 -19.15 -2.83
CA PRO A 80 0.37 -20.30 -2.25
C PRO A 80 0.52 -20.04 -0.75
N LEU A 81 -0.11 -20.88 0.07
CA LEU A 81 0.18 -20.94 1.50
C LEU A 81 1.54 -21.61 1.68
N SER A 82 2.35 -21.00 2.54
CA SER A 82 3.70 -21.42 2.90
C SER A 82 3.78 -22.93 3.20
N ASN A 83 4.84 -23.56 2.68
CA ASN A 83 5.37 -24.89 2.97
C ASN A 83 4.40 -26.10 3.04
N ASN A 84 4.26 -26.75 1.87
CA ASN A 84 3.89 -28.17 1.69
C ASN A 84 2.47 -28.66 2.01
N SER A 85 1.47 -27.79 2.07
CA SER A 85 0.07 -28.23 1.99
C SER A 85 -0.68 -27.44 0.91
N THR A 86 -0.80 -28.04 -0.26
CA THR A 86 -1.61 -27.57 -1.38
C THR A 86 -3.08 -27.53 -0.95
N THR A 87 -3.51 -26.39 -0.43
CA THR A 87 -4.93 -26.04 -0.37
C THR A 87 -5.06 -24.65 -0.96
N ASP A 88 -5.38 -24.60 -2.26
CA ASP A 88 -5.69 -23.37 -2.99
C ASP A 88 -6.92 -22.71 -2.34
N GLN A 89 -6.70 -21.78 -1.41
CA GLN A 89 -7.79 -20.95 -0.89
C GLN A 89 -8.10 -19.88 -1.93
N ASN A 90 -9.30 -19.95 -2.50
CA ASN A 90 -9.78 -18.95 -3.44
C ASN A 90 -10.22 -17.70 -2.66
N ILE A 91 -9.32 -16.75 -2.46
CA ILE A 91 -9.62 -15.52 -1.71
C ILE A 91 -10.31 -14.54 -2.64
N LYS A 92 -11.56 -14.18 -2.29
CA LYS A 92 -12.31 -13.11 -2.94
C LYS A 92 -11.74 -11.76 -2.51
N LEU A 93 -11.34 -10.93 -3.48
CA LEU A 93 -10.91 -9.57 -3.21
C LEU A 93 -12.14 -8.67 -2.98
N GLU A 94 -12.26 -8.12 -1.77
CA GLU A 94 -13.20 -7.03 -1.51
C GLU A 94 -12.65 -5.71 -2.08
N THR A 95 -13.54 -4.87 -2.63
CA THR A 95 -13.18 -3.51 -3.04
C THR A 95 -12.88 -2.67 -1.80
N PRO A 96 -11.76 -1.94 -1.75
CA PRO A 96 -11.40 -1.13 -0.60
C PRO A 96 -12.30 0.11 -0.51
N THR A 97 -12.55 0.58 0.70
CA THR A 97 -13.17 1.89 0.94
C THR A 97 -12.08 2.95 0.96
N PHE A 98 -12.30 4.09 0.30
CA PHE A 98 -11.41 5.25 0.38
C PHE A 98 -12.02 6.33 1.27
N PHE A 99 -11.29 6.74 2.30
CA PHE A 99 -11.61 7.90 3.13
C PHE A 99 -10.60 9.02 2.86
N PRO A 100 -11.02 10.11 2.18
CA PRO A 100 -10.17 11.28 1.97
C PRO A 100 -10.04 12.04 3.30
N ALA A 101 -8.86 12.01 3.91
CA ALA A 101 -8.62 12.63 5.20
C ALA A 101 -7.19 13.14 5.33
N ASP A 102 -7.05 14.30 5.98
CA ASP A 102 -5.77 14.78 6.48
C ASP A 102 -5.53 14.22 7.89
N VAL A 103 -4.51 13.36 8.02
CA VAL A 103 -4.15 12.74 9.29
C VAL A 103 -3.56 13.71 10.31
N THR A 104 -3.31 14.96 9.93
CA THR A 104 -2.89 16.03 10.83
C THR A 104 -4.07 16.82 11.42
N SER A 105 -5.30 16.57 10.96
CA SER A 105 -6.52 17.17 11.49
C SER A 105 -7.27 16.18 12.38
N ASP A 106 -7.33 16.47 13.67
CA ASP A 106 -8.06 15.64 14.64
C ASP A 106 -9.53 15.50 14.26
N GLU A 107 -10.19 16.57 13.79
CA GLU A 107 -11.60 16.54 13.41
C GLU A 107 -11.86 15.53 12.27
N GLN A 108 -10.98 15.52 11.26
CA GLN A 108 -11.09 14.58 10.13
C GLN A 108 -10.81 13.15 10.56
N ILE A 109 -9.85 12.94 11.46
CA ILE A 109 -9.58 11.62 12.03
C ILE A 109 -10.81 11.11 12.79
N HIS A 110 -11.41 11.91 13.66
CA HIS A 110 -12.61 11.51 14.41
C HIS A 110 -13.78 11.18 13.49
N ALA A 111 -14.02 12.00 12.46
CA ALA A 111 -15.06 11.76 11.47
C ALA A 111 -14.82 10.43 10.73
N MET A 112 -13.60 10.20 10.25
CA MET A 112 -13.21 8.96 9.58
C MET A 112 -13.42 7.74 10.47
N PHE A 113 -12.96 7.76 11.73
CA PHE A 113 -13.13 6.62 12.64
C PHE A 113 -14.60 6.33 12.93
N ASN A 114 -15.43 7.37 13.10
CA ASN A 114 -16.88 7.19 13.27
C ASN A 114 -17.51 6.49 12.06
N GLU A 115 -17.16 6.92 10.86
CA GLU A 115 -17.64 6.27 9.63
C GLU A 115 -17.13 4.82 9.51
N ILE A 116 -15.87 4.56 9.83
CA ILE A 116 -15.29 3.20 9.81
C ILE A 116 -16.03 2.28 10.77
N ILE A 117 -16.30 2.74 12.00
CA ILE A 117 -17.03 1.94 13.00
C ILE A 117 -18.46 1.69 12.53
N GLN A 118 -19.13 2.68 11.94
CA GLN A 118 -20.49 2.53 11.42
C GLN A 118 -20.55 1.56 10.23
N GLN A 119 -19.63 1.66 9.27
CA GLN A 119 -19.66 0.87 8.03
C GLN A 119 -19.06 -0.53 8.22
N HIS A 120 -17.95 -0.65 8.95
CA HIS A 120 -17.16 -1.87 9.03
C HIS A 120 -17.30 -2.60 10.38
N LYS A 121 -17.99 -2.00 11.36
CA LYS A 121 -18.26 -2.52 12.73
C LYS A 121 -17.04 -2.77 13.61
N ARG A 122 -15.86 -2.93 13.01
CA ARG A 122 -14.59 -3.23 13.66
C ARG A 122 -13.42 -2.71 12.84
N LEU A 123 -12.36 -2.34 13.53
CA LEU A 123 -11.05 -2.03 12.97
C LEU A 123 -10.00 -2.83 13.74
N ASP A 124 -9.25 -3.68 13.04
CA ASP A 124 -8.29 -4.60 13.67
C ASP A 124 -6.87 -4.08 13.61
N VAL A 125 -6.52 -3.46 12.48
CA VAL A 125 -5.15 -3.07 12.17
C VAL A 125 -5.16 -1.65 11.63
N VAL A 126 -4.24 -0.83 12.14
CA VAL A 126 -3.90 0.46 11.56
C VAL A 126 -2.45 0.42 11.12
N VAL A 127 -2.20 0.77 9.87
CA VAL A 127 -0.86 0.90 9.30
C VAL A 127 -0.61 2.37 9.02
N ASN A 128 0.28 2.97 9.81
CA ASN A 128 0.65 4.38 9.69
C ASN A 128 1.74 4.56 8.63
N CYS A 129 1.35 4.63 7.35
CA CYS A 129 2.27 4.88 6.24
C CYS A 129 2.22 6.32 5.73
N ALA A 130 1.29 7.16 6.20
CA ALA A 130 1.27 8.56 5.85
C ALA A 130 2.56 9.26 6.29
N GLY A 131 3.21 9.94 5.35
CA GLY A 131 4.43 10.69 5.62
C GLY A 131 4.71 11.69 4.49
N ILE A 132 5.08 12.91 4.87
CA ILE A 132 5.47 13.96 3.92
C ILE A 132 6.99 14.00 3.87
N GLY A 133 7.58 13.11 3.08
CA GLY A 133 9.01 13.20 2.79
C GLY A 133 9.28 14.41 1.91
N ILE A 134 9.73 15.54 2.49
CA ILE A 134 10.31 16.62 1.69
C ILE A 134 11.62 16.07 1.13
N ALA A 135 11.60 15.62 -0.13
CA ALA A 135 12.81 15.26 -0.86
C ALA A 135 13.67 16.51 -1.09
N ARG A 136 14.43 16.90 -0.08
CA ARG A 136 15.45 17.95 -0.19
C ARG A 136 16.77 17.26 -0.46
N ARG A 137 17.55 17.74 -1.43
CA ARG A 137 18.95 17.30 -1.56
C ARG A 137 19.70 17.66 -0.28
N THR A 138 19.90 16.68 0.60
CA THR A 138 20.60 16.85 1.89
C THR A 138 22.07 17.21 1.70
N TYR A 139 22.65 16.89 0.53
CA TYR A 139 24.06 17.14 0.24
C TYR A 139 24.25 17.45 -1.25
N ASN A 140 24.92 18.56 -1.56
CA ASN A 140 25.36 18.90 -2.92
C ASN A 140 26.88 18.78 -3.00
N ILE A 141 27.37 17.70 -3.60
CA ILE A 141 28.80 17.39 -3.72
C ILE A 141 29.58 18.47 -4.50
N ASN A 142 28.88 19.27 -5.32
CA ASN A 142 29.49 20.35 -6.12
C ASN A 142 29.84 21.59 -5.29
N LYS A 143 29.29 21.75 -4.07
CA LYS A 143 29.61 22.90 -3.20
C LYS A 143 30.98 22.76 -2.53
N VAL A 144 31.44 21.53 -2.28
CA VAL A 144 32.75 21.26 -1.63
C VAL A 144 33.93 21.60 -2.55
N ARG A 145 33.77 21.44 -3.86
CA ARG A 145 34.83 21.78 -4.83
C ARG A 145 35.12 23.29 -4.91
N ARG A 146 34.13 24.14 -4.60
CA ARG A 146 34.26 25.59 -4.70
C ARG A 146 34.99 26.23 -3.51
N ILE A 147 35.10 25.53 -2.38
CA ILE A 147 35.80 26.02 -1.18
C ILE A 147 37.32 25.70 -1.25
N LYS A 148 37.72 24.73 -2.08
CA LYS A 148 39.15 24.37 -2.30
C LYS A 148 39.86 25.21 -3.38
N GLN A 149 39.17 26.15 -4.02
CA GLN A 149 39.76 27.11 -4.97
C GLN A 149 39.67 28.53 -4.40
N LYS A 150 40.28 28.78 -3.25
CA LYS A 150 40.64 30.14 -2.84
C LYS A 150 42.12 30.31 -3.20
N PRO A 151 42.50 31.25 -4.09
CA PRO A 151 43.89 31.41 -4.48
C PRO A 151 44.72 31.87 -3.28
N SER A 152 45.83 31.18 -3.06
CA SER A 152 46.99 31.69 -2.31
C SER A 152 47.36 33.05 -2.89
N GLY A 153 47.56 34.04 -2.03
CA GLY A 153 47.83 35.41 -2.44
C GLY A 153 49.05 35.58 -3.34
N LYS A 154 49.01 36.65 -4.12
CA LYS A 154 50.06 37.65 -4.30
C LYS A 154 49.38 38.96 -4.72
#